data_AF-A0A927UF64-F1
#
_entry.id   AF-A0A927UF64-F1
#
_cell.length_a   1.000
_cell.length_b   1.000
_cell.length_c   1.000
_cell.angle_alpha   90.00
_cell.angle_beta   90.00
_cell.angle_gamma   90.00
#
_symmetry.space_group_name_H-M   'P 1'
#
loop_
_entity.id
_entity.type
_entity.pdbx_description
1 polymer ?
#
loop_
_entity_poly.entity_id
_entity_poly.type
_entity_poly.pdbx_seq_one_letter_code
_entity_poly.pdbx_strand_id
1 'polypeptide(L)' 'MNYALIENNIITNIIWLYPGNASDFPNAVPLDDVPASIGDEYIDGIFYRNGERILTEVENLRIIN' A
#
# COMPACT_ATOMS: atom_id res chain seq x y z
N MET A 1 -6.44 -1.38 10.84
CA MET A 1 -5.51 -1.90 9.82
C MET A 1 -4.64 -0.74 9.35
N ASN A 2 -3.47 -1.01 8.76
CA ASN A 2 -2.62 0.04 8.24
C ASN A 2 -3.12 0.50 6.87
N TYR A 3 -3.08 1.82 6.65
CA TYR A 3 -3.40 2.47 5.39
C TYR A 3 -2.22 3.33 4.97
N ALA A 4 -1.96 3.37 3.67
CA ALA A 4 -1.07 4.31 3.03
C ALA A 4 -1.83 5.59 2.67
N LEU A 5 -1.35 6.75 3.13
CA LEU A 5 -1.81 8.03 2.60
C LEU A 5 -1.08 8.32 1.29
N ILE A 6 -1.85 8.53 0.22
CA ILE A 6 -1.31 8.76 -1.13
C ILE A 6 -1.42 10.23 -1.51
N GLU A 7 -0.32 10.81 -1.99
CA GLU A 7 -0.28 12.13 -2.62
C GLU A 7 0.57 12.05 -3.90
N ASN A 8 0.03 12.51 -5.03
CA ASN A 8 0.71 12.45 -6.34
C ASN A 8 1.29 11.05 -6.66
N ASN A 9 0.51 10.00 -6.39
CA ASN A 9 0.89 8.59 -6.54
C ASN A 9 2.02 8.11 -5.60
N ILE A 10 2.41 8.88 -4.59
CA ILE A 10 3.45 8.49 -3.62
C ILE A 10 2.83 8.27 -2.23
N ILE A 11 3.26 7.21 -1.54
CA ILE A 11 2.95 7.02 -0.12
C ILE A 11 3.70 8.09 0.69
N THR A 12 2.96 9.02 1.29
CA THR A 12 3.54 10.09 2.13
C THR A 12 3.50 9.76 3.62
N ASN A 13 2.58 8.88 4.03
CA ASN A 13 2.46 8.45 5.42
C ASN A 13 1.81 7.06 5.52
N ILE A 14 2.01 6.40 6.66
CA ILE A 14 1.30 5.18 7.03
C ILE A 14 0.57 5.43 8.34
N ILE A 15 -0.75 5.24 8.31
CA ILE A 15 -1.62 5.47 9.45
C ILE A 15 -2.37 4.19 9.80
N TRP A 16 -2.77 4.05 11.05
CA TRP A 16 -3.72 3.02 11.44
C TRP A 16 -5.13 3.61 11.42
N LEU A 17 -6.07 2.93 10.75
CA LEU A 17 -7.50 3.28 10.79
C LEU A 17 -8.34 2.07 11.19
N TYR A 18 -9.45 2.37 11.87
CA TYR A 18 -10.58 1.46 11.91
C TYR A 18 -11.30 1.52 10.55
N PRO A 19 -11.59 0.38 9.88
CA PRO A 19 -12.13 0.39 8.51
C PRO A 19 -13.43 1.19 8.35
N GLY A 20 -14.27 1.23 9.38
CA GLY A 20 -15.50 2.03 9.37
C GLY A 20 -15.28 3.55 9.29
N ASN A 21 -14.05 4.04 9.50
CA ASN A 21 -13.67 5.44 9.37
C ASN A 21 -12.91 5.75 8.07
N ALA A 22 -12.68 4.76 7.20
CA ALA A 22 -11.87 4.96 5.99
C ALA A 22 -12.47 6.01 5.04
N SER A 23 -13.79 6.20 5.05
CA SER A 23 -14.48 7.22 4.25
C SER A 23 -14.06 8.66 4.58
N ASP A 24 -13.53 8.92 5.78
CA ASP A 24 -13.07 10.25 6.20
C ASP A 24 -11.69 10.59 5.62
N PHE A 25 -11.00 9.60 5.04
CA PHE A 25 -9.64 9.71 4.47
C PHE A 25 -9.64 9.20 3.02
N PRO A 26 -10.15 9.98 2.06
CA PRO A 26 -10.39 9.52 0.69
C PRO A 26 -9.11 9.16 -0.08
N ASN A 27 -7.94 9.58 0.39
CA ASN A 27 -6.63 9.22 -0.15
C ASN A 27 -5.91 8.14 0.66
N ALA A 28 -6.57 7.54 1.66
CA ALA A 28 -6.04 6.41 2.41
C ALA A 28 -6.39 5.11 1.69
N VAL A 29 -5.37 4.35 1.31
CA VAL A 29 -5.49 3.04 0.67
C VAL A 29 -5.07 1.96 1.66
N PRO A 30 -5.87 0.90 1.89
CA PRO A 30 -5.46 -0.18 2.78
C PRO A 30 -4.18 -0.83 2.26
N LEU A 31 -3.22 -1.08 3.16
CA LEU A 31 -1.98 -1.80 2.80
C LEU A 31 -2.19 -3.31 2.71
N ASP A 32 -3.23 -3.83 3.39
CA ASP A 32 -3.45 -5.26 3.58
C ASP A 32 -2.14 -5.96 4.01
N ASP A 33 -1.68 -6.95 3.25
CA ASP A 33 -0.43 -7.68 3.48
C ASP A 33 0.74 -7.19 2.60
N VAL A 34 0.56 -6.09 1.86
CA VAL A 34 1.60 -5.54 0.99
C VAL A 34 2.62 -4.77 1.85
N PRO A 35 3.92 -5.13 1.83
CA PRO A 35 4.95 -4.48 2.63
C PRO A 35 5.43 -3.14 2.00
N ALA A 36 4.49 -2.32 1.54
CA ALA A 36 4.78 -0.98 1.02
C ALA A 36 5.12 -0.01 2.16
N SER A 37 5.87 1.03 1.84
CA SER A 37 6.51 1.98 2.77
C SER A 37 6.44 3.40 2.23
N ILE A 38 6.67 4.39 3.09
CA ILE A 38 6.73 5.81 2.67
C ILE A 38 7.77 5.96 1.55
N GLY A 39 7.38 6.65 0.48
CA GLY A 39 8.18 6.84 -0.73
C GLY A 39 7.89 5.83 -1.85
N ASP A 40 7.20 4.73 -1.57
CA ASP A 40 6.73 3.82 -2.61
C ASP A 40 5.60 4.46 -3.43
N GLU A 41 5.40 3.96 -4.65
CA GLU A 41 4.40 4.47 -5.59
C GLU A 41 3.11 3.66 -5.47
N TYR A 42 1.96 4.30 -5.69
CA TYR A 42 0.65 3.67 -5.85
C TYR A 42 0.03 4.10 -7.17
N ILE A 43 -0.02 3.17 -8.13
CA ILE A 43 -0.44 3.43 -9.51
C ILE A 43 -1.45 2.35 -9.90
N ASP A 44 -2.62 2.78 -10.39
CA ASP A 44 -3.68 1.90 -10.89
C ASP A 44 -4.03 0.73 -9.95
N GLY A 45 -4.05 0.99 -8.64
CA GLY A 45 -4.40 -0.01 -7.62
C GLY A 45 -3.23 -0.85 -7.12
N ILE A 46 -2.00 -0.61 -7.58
CA ILE A 46 -0.83 -1.46 -7.31
C ILE A 46 0.29 -0.65 -6.67
N PHE A 47 0.95 -1.23 -5.68
CA PHE A 47 2.13 -0.65 -5.03
C PHE A 47 3.43 -1.01 -5.77
N TYR A 48 4.32 -0.04 -5.95
CA TYR A 48 5.62 -0.21 -6.60
C TYR A 48 6.76 0.38 -5.77
N ARG A 49 7.94 -0.25 -5.83
CA ARG A 49 9.19 0.27 -5.28
C ARG A 49 10.23 0.27 -6.38
N ASN A 50 10.77 1.45 -6.70
CA ASN A 50 11.75 1.62 -7.78
C ASN A 50 11.30 1.05 -9.13
N GLY A 51 10.00 1.18 -9.46
CA GLY A 51 9.41 0.65 -10.69
C GLY A 51 9.05 -0.84 -10.68
N GLU A 52 9.33 -1.57 -9.60
CA GLU A 52 8.96 -2.99 -9.46
C GLU A 52 7.72 -3.15 -8.58
N ARG A 53 6.78 -4.03 -8.97
CA ARG A 53 5.59 -4.31 -8.16
C ARG A 53 6.00 -4.93 -6.83
N ILE A 54 5.47 -4.37 -5.74
CA ILE A 54 5.65 -4.92 -4.40
C ILE A 54 4.68 -6.08 -4.22
N LEU A 55 5.23 -7.28 -4.00
CA LEU A 55 4.46 -8.49 -3.74
C LEU A 55 4.17 -8.62 -2.24
N THR A 56 3.01 -9.18 -1.91
CA THR A 56 2.75 -9.73 -0.57
C THR A 56 3.72 -10.88 -0.28
N GLU A 57 3.92 -11.20 1.00
CA GLU A 57 4.74 -12.34 1.40
C GLU A 57 4.23 -13.66 0.79
N VAL A 58 2.91 -13.84 0.72
CA VAL A 58 2.28 -15.03 0.12
C VAL A 58 2.57 -15.14 -1.38
N GLU A 59 2.55 -14.01 -2.11
CA GLU A 59 2.92 -13.99 -3.53
C GLU A 59 4.40 -14.30 -3.73
N ASN A 60 5.29 -13.74 -2.90
CA ASN A 60 6.72 -14.05 -2.93
C ASN A 60 6.99 -15.55 -2.72
N LEU A 61 6.32 -16.18 -1.77
CA LEU A 61 6.46 -17.62 -1.52
C LEU A 61 6.00 -18.48 -2.71
N ARG A 62 5.08 -17.99 -3.55
CA ARG A 62 4.58 -18.73 -4.72
C ARG A 62 5.48 -18.63 -5.94
N ILE A 63 6.33 -17.60 -6.04
CA ILE A 63 7.25 -17.43 -7.18
C ILE A 63 8.58 -18.15 -7.00
N ILE A 64 8.90 -18.59 -5.77
CA ILE A 64 10.16 -19.28 -5.44
C ILE A 64 10.03 -20.82 -5.39
N ASN A 65 8.84 -21.38 -5.70
CA ASN A 65 8.56 -22.82 -5.76
C ASN A 65 8.26 -23.25 -7.20
#